data_AF-A0A932HC83-F1
#
_entry.id   AF-A0A932HC83-F1
#
_cell.length_a   1.000
_cell.length_b   1.000
_cell.length_c   1.000
_cell.angle_alpha   90.00
_cell.angle_beta   90.00
_cell.angle_gamma   90.00
#
_symmetry.space_group_name_H-M   'P 1'
#
loop_
_entity.id
_entity.type
_entity.pdbx_description
1 polymer ?
#
loop_
_entity_poly.entity_id
_entity_poly.type
_entity_poly.pdbx_seq_one_letter_code
_entity_poly.pdbx_strand_id
1 'polypeptide(L)'
;PDLPALAEVFPGFELIVWHGLVAPAGTPRDIVQRLYDTTSKILSKAETKAQLAKLKLSVEPLNPDEFSDYIKREIVQWSKDIKEAGIEPQ
;
A
#
# COMPACT_ATOMS: atom_id res chain seq x y z
N PRO A 1 -9.51 -13.31 -18.55
CA PRO A 1 -8.94 -12.01 -18.12
C PRO A 1 -9.52 -10.91 -19.01
N ASP A 2 -10.84 -10.78 -18.92
CA ASP A 2 -11.64 -10.06 -19.92
C ASP A 2 -12.50 -8.97 -19.27
N LEU A 3 -12.13 -8.55 -18.06
CA LEU A 3 -12.76 -7.43 -17.38
C LEU A 3 -11.84 -6.22 -17.55
N PRO A 4 -12.25 -5.18 -18.29
CA PRO A 4 -11.46 -3.97 -18.46
C PRO A 4 -11.28 -3.27 -17.12
N ALA A 5 -10.14 -2.60 -16.95
CA ALA A 5 -9.96 -1.72 -15.80
C ALA A 5 -10.96 -0.55 -15.90
N LEU A 6 -11.46 -0.06 -14.75
CA LEU A 6 -12.39 1.08 -14.76
C LEU A 6 -11.76 2.34 -15.39
N ALA A 7 -10.43 2.48 -15.29
CA ALA A 7 -9.66 3.54 -15.94
C ALA A 7 -9.83 3.58 -17.48
N GLU A 8 -10.14 2.44 -18.13
CA GLU A 8 -10.32 2.36 -19.59
C GLU A 8 -11.63 3.03 -20.05
N VAL A 9 -12.63 3.10 -19.16
CA VAL A 9 -13.93 3.75 -19.44
C VAL A 9 -14.10 5.06 -18.67
N PHE A 10 -13.32 5.26 -17.60
CA PHE A 10 -13.32 6.45 -16.76
C PHE A 10 -11.87 6.90 -16.52
N PRO A 11 -11.28 7.67 -17.46
CA PRO A 11 -9.88 8.07 -17.38
C PRO A 11 -9.53 8.77 -16.07
N GLY A 12 -8.43 8.35 -15.44
CA GLY A 12 -7.98 8.87 -14.15
C GLY A 12 -8.61 8.20 -12.93
N PHE A 13 -9.54 7.26 -13.11
CA PHE A 13 -10.04 6.45 -12.00
C PHE A 13 -9.02 5.38 -11.61
N GLU A 14 -8.52 5.45 -10.37
CA GLU A 14 -7.65 4.46 -9.78
C GLU A 14 -8.08 4.20 -8.33
N LEU A 15 -8.26 2.93 -7.98
CA LEU A 15 -8.57 2.51 -6.63
C LEU A 15 -7.79 1.24 -6.32
N ILE A 16 -6.79 1.37 -5.44
CA ILE A 16 -5.94 0.26 -5.03
C ILE A 16 -6.06 0.10 -3.52
N VAL A 17 -6.44 -1.11 -3.08
CA VAL A 17 -6.40 -1.48 -1.67
C VAL A 17 -5.02 -2.01 -1.35
N TRP A 18 -4.29 -1.30 -0.49
CA TRP A 18 -2.94 -1.68 -0.08
C TRP A 18 -2.89 -2.13 1.38
N HIS A 19 -1.83 -2.87 1.71
CA HIS A 19 -1.52 -3.32 3.06
C HIS A 19 -0.09 -2.90 3.39
N GLY A 20 0.16 -2.56 4.64
CA GLY A 20 1.49 -2.16 5.08
C GLY A 20 1.77 -2.51 6.54
N LEU A 21 3.06 -2.55 6.87
CA LEU A 21 3.55 -2.79 8.23
C LEU A 21 4.11 -1.49 8.79
N VAL A 22 3.62 -1.09 9.97
CA VAL A 22 4.06 0.11 10.68
C VAL A 22 4.48 -0.23 12.10
N ALA A 23 5.38 0.57 12.66
CA ALA A 23 5.84 0.46 14.04
C ALA A 23 5.43 1.71 14.85
N PRO A 24 5.39 1.64 16.19
CA PRO A 24 5.08 2.80 17.03
C PRO A 24 5.98 4.00 16.74
N ALA A 25 5.43 5.21 16.96
CA ALA A 25 6.20 6.45 16.85
C ALA A 25 7.42 6.41 17.79
N GLY A 26 8.57 6.87 17.29
CA GLY A 26 9.83 6.86 18.05
C GLY A 26 10.58 5.52 18.03
N THR A 27 10.09 4.49 17.32
CA THR A 27 10.86 3.25 17.11
C THR A 27 12.23 3.58 16.47
N PRO A 28 13.35 3.11 17.04
CA PRO A 28 14.68 3.37 16.49
C PRO A 28 14.84 2.93 15.02
N ARG A 29 15.59 3.71 14.23
CA ARG A 29 15.72 3.51 12.77
C ARG A 29 16.33 2.15 12.40
N ASP A 30 17.25 1.64 13.20
CA ASP A 30 17.85 0.32 13.04
C ASP A 30 16.84 -0.82 13.22
N ILE A 31 15.89 -0.67 14.16
CA ILE A 31 14.80 -1.63 14.36
C ILE A 31 13.84 -1.60 13.17
N VAL A 32 13.48 -0.40 12.68
CA VAL A 32 12.63 -0.25 11.49
C VAL A 32 13.30 -0.89 10.26
N GLN A 33 14.60 -0.65 10.08
CA GLN A 33 15.36 -1.24 8.98
C GLN A 33 15.37 -2.77 9.07
N ARG A 34 15.61 -3.33 10.27
CA ARG A 34 15.61 -4.78 10.47
C ARG A 34 14.24 -5.41 10.18
N LEU A 35 13.15 -4.74 10.54
CA LEU A 35 11.78 -5.20 10.22
C LEU A 35 11.54 -5.20 8.71
N TYR A 36 11.96 -4.15 8.01
CA TYR A 36 11.89 -4.10 6.55
C TYR A 36 12.71 -5.22 5.91
N ASP A 37 13.99 -5.38 6.28
CA ASP A 37 14.87 -6.37 5.66
C ASP A 37 14.32 -7.80 5.83
N THR A 38 13.83 -8.10 7.04
CA THR A 38 13.26 -9.41 7.36
C THR A 38 11.97 -9.66 6.59
N THR A 39 11.08 -8.67 6.55
CA THR A 39 9.79 -8.77 5.86
C THR A 39 9.98 -8.90 4.35
N SER A 40 10.83 -8.07 3.75
CA SER A 40 11.16 -8.11 2.32
C SER A 40 11.76 -9.45 1.92
N LYS A 41 12.62 -10.04 2.77
CA LYS A 41 13.18 -11.39 2.55
C LYS A 41 12.12 -12.49 2.60
N ILE A 42 11.07 -12.35 3.41
CA ILE A 42 9.97 -13.31 3.46
C ILE A 42 9.08 -13.14 2.24
N LEU A 43 8.70 -11.90 1.92
CA LEU A 43 7.85 -11.56 0.77
C LEU A 43 8.49 -11.89 -0.58
N SER A 44 9.81 -11.99 -0.66
CA SER A 44 10.51 -12.40 -1.88
C SER A 44 10.42 -13.90 -2.17
N LYS A 45 10.07 -14.74 -1.19
CA LYS A 45 9.96 -16.19 -1.35
C LYS A 45 8.81 -16.57 -2.27
N ALA A 46 9.07 -17.49 -3.20
CA ALA A 46 8.08 -17.97 -4.17
C ALA A 46 6.80 -18.52 -3.50
N GLU A 47 6.95 -19.30 -2.42
CA GLU A 47 5.82 -19.84 -1.66
C GLU A 47 4.96 -18.73 -1.06
N THR A 48 5.58 -17.72 -0.45
CA THR A 48 4.87 -16.57 0.13
C THR A 48 4.12 -15.78 -0.94
N LYS A 49 4.77 -15.47 -2.07
CA LYS A 49 4.11 -14.83 -3.22
C LYS A 49 2.93 -15.64 -3.74
N ALA A 50 3.08 -16.97 -3.82
CA ALA A 50 2.02 -17.86 -4.29
C ALA A 50 0.81 -17.88 -3.32
N GLN A 51 1.04 -17.83 -2.00
CA GLN A 51 -0.05 -17.74 -1.03
C GLN A 51 -0.76 -16.39 -1.10
N LEU A 52 -0.03 -15.28 -1.21
CA LEU A 52 -0.61 -13.94 -1.34
C LEU A 52 -1.40 -13.78 -2.66
N ALA A 53 -0.91 -14.37 -3.75
CA ALA A 53 -1.62 -14.37 -5.03
C ALA A 53 -2.98 -15.09 -4.97
N LYS A 54 -3.15 -16.11 -4.10
CA LYS A 54 -4.45 -16.73 -3.85
C LYS A 54 -5.45 -15.76 -3.22
N LEU A 55 -4.95 -14.81 -2.43
CA LEU A 55 -5.72 -13.72 -1.83
C LEU A 55 -5.86 -12.51 -2.76
N LYS A 56 -5.40 -12.61 -4.02
CA LYS A 56 -5.37 -11.51 -5.00
C LYS A 56 -4.49 -10.33 -4.58
N LEU A 57 -3.49 -10.58 -3.73
CA LEU A 57 -2.51 -9.59 -3.32
C LEU A 57 -1.24 -9.71 -4.19
N SER A 58 -0.76 -8.57 -4.69
CA SER A 58 0.58 -8.43 -5.26
C SER A 58 1.57 -7.98 -4.17
N VAL A 59 2.84 -8.32 -4.35
CA VAL A 59 3.92 -7.91 -3.44
C VAL A 59 4.69 -6.79 -4.11
N GLU A 60 4.61 -5.59 -3.55
CA GLU A 60 5.33 -4.39 -4.00
C GLU A 60 6.12 -3.81 -2.82
N PRO A 61 7.41 -4.20 -2.65
CA PRO A 61 8.21 -3.76 -1.53
C PRO A 61 8.66 -2.30 -1.74
N LEU A 62 8.28 -1.44 -0.79
CA LEU A 62 8.80 -0.08 -0.65
C LEU A 62 9.75 -0.04 0.55
N ASN A 63 10.87 0.66 0.43
CA ASN A 63 11.75 0.88 1.58
C ASN A 63 11.05 1.76 2.64
N PRO A 64 11.56 1.85 3.89
CA PRO A 64 10.88 2.58 4.96
C PRO A 64 10.58 4.05 4.66
N ASP A 65 11.52 4.75 4.00
CA ASP A 65 11.35 6.16 3.66
C ASP A 65 10.34 6.31 2.50
N GLU A 66 10.43 5.46 1.46
CA GLU A 66 9.46 5.41 0.35
C GLU A 66 8.05 5.10 0.83
N PHE A 67 7.90 4.17 1.78
CA PHE A 67 6.62 3.81 2.34
C PHE A 67 6.03 4.92 3.21
N SER A 68 6.88 5.66 3.95
CA SER A 68 6.45 6.87 4.67
C SER A 68 5.89 7.92 3.70
N ASP A 69 6.56 8.13 2.57
CA ASP A 69 6.10 9.08 1.57
C ASP A 69 4.85 8.59 0.83
N TYR A 70 4.71 7.29 0.61
CA TYR A 70 3.49 6.69 0.08
C TYR A 70 2.29 6.97 0.98
N ILE A 71 2.40 6.71 2.29
CA ILE A 71 1.33 7.01 3.26
C ILE A 71 0.94 8.49 3.23
N LYS A 72 1.92 9.41 3.18
CA LYS A 72 1.64 10.85 3.09
C LYS A 72 0.86 11.20 1.82
N ARG A 73 1.23 10.63 0.67
CA ARG A 73 0.52 10.86 -0.59
C ARG A 73 -0.91 10.33 -0.54
N GLU A 74 -1.10 9.12 -0.03
CA GLU A 74 -2.41 8.52 0.15
C GLU A 74 -3.31 9.40 1.04
N ILE A 75 -2.80 9.86 2.19
CA ILE A 75 -3.56 10.76 3.07
C ILE A 75 -4.00 12.03 2.35
N VAL A 76 -3.10 12.65 1.57
CA VAL A 76 -3.42 13.88 0.82
C VAL A 76 -4.49 13.62 -0.24
N GLN A 77 -4.34 12.55 -1.02
CA GLN A 77 -5.27 12.16 -2.08
C GLN A 77 -6.65 11.87 -1.49
N TRP A 78 -6.74 10.96 -0.53
CA TRP A 78 -8.00 10.57 0.09
C TRP A 78 -8.69 11.73 0.83
N SER A 79 -7.92 12.60 1.49
CA SER A 79 -8.49 13.79 2.13
C SER A 79 -9.10 14.76 1.13
N LYS A 80 -8.53 14.88 -0.07
CA LYS A 80 -9.10 15.70 -1.14
C LYS A 80 -10.38 15.06 -1.67
N ASP A 81 -10.35 13.77 -1.98
CA ASP A 81 -11.48 13.07 -2.59
C ASP A 81 -12.70 13.02 -1.65
N ILE A 82 -12.49 12.78 -0.35
CA ILE A 82 -13.55 12.81 0.67
C ILE A 82 -14.24 14.17 0.74
N LYS A 83 -13.46 15.26 0.67
CA LYS A 83 -13.99 16.64 0.68
C LYS A 83 -14.78 16.96 -0.58
N GLU A 84 -14.26 16.58 -1.74
CA GLU A 84 -14.94 16.79 -3.02
C GLU A 84 -16.25 15.97 -3.12
N ALA A 85 -16.29 14.80 -2.48
CA ALA A 85 -17.49 13.97 -2.39
C ALA A 85 -18.51 14.45 -1.34
N GLY A 86 -18.19 15.47 -0.53
CA GLY A 86 -19.09 15.98 0.51
C GLY A 86 -19.34 14.99 1.66
N ILE A 87 -18.38 14.10 1.94
CA ILE A 87 -18.48 13.11 3.02
C ILE A 87 -18.01 13.76 4.33
N GLU A 88 -18.90 13.80 5.32
CA GLU A 88 -18.62 14.36 6.64
C GLU A 88 -18.06 13.29 7.60
N PRO A 89 -17.14 13.67 8.52
CA PRO A 89 -16.73 12.79 9.62
C PRO A 89 -17.93 12.35 10.48
N GLN A 90 -17.89 11.11 10.99
CA GLN A 90 -18.87 10.60 11.96
C GLN A 90 -18.54 11.00 13.38
#